data_AF-A0A932YTI4-F1
#
_entry.id   AF-A0A932YTI4-F1
#
_cell.length_a   1.000
_cell.length_b   1.000
_cell.length_c   1.000
_cell.angle_alpha   90.00
_cell.angle_beta   90.00
_cell.angle_gamma   90.00
#
_symmetry.space_group_name_H-M   'P 1'
#
loop_
_entity.id
_entity.type
_entity.pdbx_description
1 polymer ?
#
loop_
_entity_poly.entity_id
_entity_poly.type
_entity_poly.pdbx_seq_one_letter_code
_entity_poly.pdbx_strand_id
1 'polypeptide(L)'
;MRSKPVEVKLDPLDNQRLARLCGALDENLRQIESALDVTIARRGARFTVRGEQAGRAAQALEHFYGRAAGDLSVEDVQLGLTELSKDFS
;
A
#
# COMPACT_ATOMS: atom_id res chain seq x y z
N MET A 1 -18.66 -3.99 -12.35
CA MET A 1 -17.79 -4.94 -13.09
C MET A 1 -16.76 -5.49 -12.10
N ARG A 2 -16.38 -6.78 -12.15
CA ARG A 2 -15.24 -7.27 -11.36
C ARG A 2 -13.95 -6.85 -12.09
N SER A 3 -13.27 -5.83 -11.60
CA SER A 3 -11.94 -5.45 -12.08
C SER A 3 -10.94 -6.58 -11.79
N LYS A 4 -10.01 -6.83 -12.72
CA LYS A 4 -8.96 -7.83 -12.52
C LYS A 4 -8.10 -7.43 -11.32
N PRO A 5 -7.66 -8.39 -10.49
CA PRO A 5 -6.71 -8.09 -9.42
C PRO A 5 -5.40 -7.55 -10.01
N VAL A 6 -4.78 -6.64 -9.27
CA VAL A 6 -3.44 -6.13 -9.56
C VAL A 6 -2.46 -6.85 -8.64
N GLU A 7 -1.42 -7.43 -9.20
CA GLU A 7 -0.34 -8.07 -8.44
C GLU A 7 0.87 -7.15 -8.37
N VAL A 8 1.41 -6.99 -7.17
CA VAL A 8 2.60 -6.18 -6.89
C VAL A 8 3.63 -7.06 -6.20
N LYS A 9 4.88 -7.00 -6.64
CA LYS A 9 6.01 -7.61 -5.95
C LYS A 9 7.00 -6.52 -5.60
N LEU A 10 7.20 -6.29 -4.31
CA LEU A 10 8.16 -5.30 -3.82
C LEU A 10 9.58 -5.88 -3.90
N ASP A 11 10.49 -5.13 -4.52
CA ASP A 11 11.87 -5.52 -4.77
C ASP A 11 12.78 -4.27 -4.63
N PRO A 12 14.00 -4.40 -4.06
CA PRO A 12 14.59 -5.61 -3.48
C PRO A 12 13.86 -6.07 -2.21
N LEU A 13 13.87 -7.37 -1.92
CA LEU A 13 13.24 -7.93 -0.71
C LEU A 13 13.95 -7.41 0.55
N ASP A 14 13.25 -6.60 1.35
CA ASP A 14 13.73 -6.08 2.63
C ASP A 14 12.62 -6.23 3.69
N ASN A 15 12.83 -7.16 4.63
CA ASN A 15 11.83 -7.48 5.64
C ASN A 15 11.57 -6.32 6.62
N GLN A 16 12.56 -5.45 6.85
CA GLN A 16 12.40 -4.30 7.73
C GLN A 16 11.50 -3.25 7.06
N ARG A 17 11.71 -2.99 5.76
CA ARG A 17 10.81 -2.13 4.98
C ARG A 17 9.40 -2.70 4.89
N LEU A 18 9.28 -4.02 4.68
CA LEU A 18 7.97 -4.67 4.64
C LEU A 18 7.24 -4.55 5.99
N ALA A 19 7.94 -4.73 7.11
CA ALA A 19 7.35 -4.57 8.43
C ALA A 19 6.85 -3.13 8.66
N ARG A 20 7.65 -2.13 8.30
CA ARG A 20 7.27 -0.71 8.36
C ARG A 20 6.09 -0.38 7.46
N LEU A 21 6.14 -0.84 6.20
CA LEU A 21 5.04 -0.65 5.23
C LEU A 21 3.73 -1.20 5.78
N CYS A 22 3.75 -2.39 6.38
CA CYS A 22 2.52 -3.02 6.84
C CYS A 22 2.05 -2.44 8.18
N GLY A 23 2.97 -1.94 9.01
CA GLY A 23 2.65 -1.41 10.34
C GLY A 23 2.23 -2.50 11.32
N ALA A 24 1.86 -2.11 12.54
CA ALA A 24 1.43 -3.05 13.56
C ALA A 24 0.14 -3.74 13.14
N LEU A 25 0.12 -5.08 13.16
CA LEU A 25 -1.05 -5.87 12.75
C LEU A 25 -1.60 -5.48 11.36
N ASP A 26 -0.76 -5.11 10.40
CA ASP A 26 -1.18 -4.66 9.06
C ASP A 26 -2.04 -3.37 9.06
N GLU A 27 -1.91 -2.50 10.07
CA GLU A 27 -2.68 -1.24 10.16
C GLU A 27 -2.53 -0.32 8.95
N ASN A 28 -1.32 -0.22 8.38
CA ASN A 28 -1.07 0.64 7.24
C ASN A 28 -1.73 0.09 5.98
N LEU A 29 -1.79 -1.25 5.83
CA LEU A 29 -2.53 -1.86 4.73
C LEU A 29 -4.03 -1.56 4.84
N ARG A 30 -4.60 -1.63 6.05
CA ARG A 30 -6.01 -1.27 6.30
C ARG A 30 -6.32 0.20 6.00
N GLN A 31 -5.38 1.11 6.26
CA GLN A 31 -5.51 2.51 5.88
C GLN A 31 -5.58 2.67 4.36
N ILE A 32 -4.70 2.00 3.61
CA ILE A 32 -4.71 2.01 2.14
C ILE A 32 -6.01 1.40 1.59
N GLU A 33 -6.44 0.27 2.15
CA GLU A 33 -7.71 -0.39 1.80
C GLU A 33 -8.90 0.56 1.96
N SER A 34 -8.99 1.20 3.13
CA SER A 34 -10.09 2.12 3.46
C SER A 34 -10.08 3.38 2.60
N ALA A 35 -8.91 3.96 2.36
CA ALA A 35 -8.78 5.20 1.58
C ALA A 35 -9.12 5.03 0.10
N LEU A 36 -8.91 3.84 -0.45
CA LEU A 36 -9.07 3.57 -1.89
C LEU A 36 -10.23 2.61 -2.20
N ASP A 37 -10.98 2.17 -1.18
CA ASP A 37 -12.05 1.18 -1.29
C ASP A 37 -11.59 -0.09 -2.03
N VAL A 38 -10.50 -0.68 -1.53
CA VAL A 38 -9.88 -1.91 -2.07
C VAL A 38 -9.66 -2.96 -0.99
N THR A 39 -9.35 -4.18 -1.40
CA THR A 39 -8.84 -5.26 -0.54
C THR A 39 -7.43 -5.65 -0.95
N ILE A 40 -6.54 -5.81 0.02
CA ILE A 40 -5.13 -6.15 -0.14
C ILE A 40 -4.84 -7.48 0.57
N ALA A 41 -4.41 -8.48 -0.18
CA ALA A 41 -3.88 -9.72 0.38
C ALA A 41 -2.35 -9.72 0.27
N ARG A 42 -1.65 -10.07 1.35
CA ARG A 42 -0.18 -10.10 1.41
C ARG A 42 0.35 -11.52 1.61
N ARG A 43 1.41 -11.88 0.88
CA ARG A 43 2.24 -13.07 1.11
C ARG A 43 3.73 -12.72 0.94
N GLY A 44 4.39 -12.37 2.05
CA GLY A 44 5.77 -11.88 2.04
C GLY A 44 5.87 -10.51 1.37
N ALA A 45 6.64 -10.41 0.29
CA ALA A 45 6.76 -9.22 -0.56
C ALA A 45 5.77 -9.16 -1.73
N ARG A 46 4.90 -10.18 -1.87
CA ARG A 46 3.87 -10.20 -2.92
C ARG A 46 2.54 -9.74 -2.35
N PHE A 47 1.89 -8.84 -3.07
CA PHE A 47 0.60 -8.26 -2.73
C PHE A 47 -0.36 -8.48 -3.89
N THR A 48 -1.60 -8.82 -3.55
CA THR A 48 -2.70 -8.92 -4.52
C THR A 48 -3.76 -7.92 -4.10
N VAL A 49 -4.03 -6.95 -4.96
CA VAL A 49 -4.98 -5.87 -4.73
C VAL A 49 -6.23 -6.10 -5.57
N ARG A 50 -7.41 -5.94 -4.97
CA ARG A 50 -8.71 -6.09 -5.61
C ARG A 50 -9.59 -4.88 -5.34
N GLY A 51 -10.31 -4.43 -6.35
CA GLY A 51 -11.20 -3.27 -6.26
C GLY A 51 -11.10 -2.43 -7.52
N GLU A 52 -11.94 -1.41 -7.62
CA GLU A 52 -11.93 -0.49 -8.76
C GLU A 52 -10.61 0.30 -8.81
N GLN A 53 -10.10 0.69 -7.64
CA GLN A 53 -8.87 1.46 -7.48
C GLN A 53 -7.62 0.59 -7.26
N ALA A 54 -7.63 -0.68 -7.68
CA ALA A 54 -6.53 -1.62 -7.42
C ALA A 54 -5.17 -1.12 -7.97
N GLY A 55 -5.17 -0.43 -9.11
CA GLY A 55 -3.96 0.17 -9.67
C GLY A 55 -3.41 1.32 -8.82
N ARG A 56 -4.28 2.12 -8.19
CA ARG A 56 -3.86 3.22 -7.30
C ARG A 56 -3.29 2.69 -6.00
N ALA A 57 -3.93 1.67 -5.43
CA ALA A 57 -3.43 1.02 -4.23
C ALA A 57 -2.09 0.29 -4.47
N ALA A 58 -1.89 -0.27 -5.65
CA ALA A 58 -0.58 -0.79 -6.06
C ALA A 58 0.52 0.29 -6.05
N GLN A 59 0.25 1.47 -6.61
CA GLN A 59 1.17 2.61 -6.58
C GLN A 59 1.45 3.09 -5.16
N ALA A 60 0.41 3.14 -4.30
CA ALA A 60 0.57 3.50 -2.90
C ALA A 60 1.50 2.52 -2.16
N LEU A 61 1.34 1.20 -2.40
CA LEU A 61 2.21 0.17 -1.82
C LEU A 61 3.68 0.37 -2.23
N GLU A 62 3.95 0.64 -3.50
CA GLU A 62 5.31 0.89 -4.00
C GLU A 62 5.89 2.19 -3.43
N HIS A 63 5.08 3.26 -3.39
CA HIS A 63 5.48 4.55 -2.83
C HIS A 63 5.89 4.43 -1.35
N PHE A 64 5.02 3.85 -0.52
CA PHE A 64 5.29 3.68 0.90
C PHE A 64 6.42 2.68 1.15
N TYR A 65 6.59 1.66 0.30
CA TYR A 65 7.76 0.78 0.39
C TYR A 65 9.07 1.51 0.14
N GLY A 66 9.10 2.43 -0.83
CA GLY A 66 10.24 3.30 -1.08
C GLY A 66 10.58 4.16 0.14
N ARG A 67 9.56 4.75 0.78
CA ARG A 67 9.73 5.56 2.00
C ARG A 67 10.12 4.74 3.24
N ALA A 68 9.69 3.48 3.32
CA ALA A 68 10.01 2.56 4.42
C ALA A 68 11.51 2.22 4.55
N ALA A 69 12.35 2.65 3.60
CA ALA A 69 13.80 2.65 3.74
C ALA A 69 14.27 3.49 4.95
N GLY A 70 13.54 4.57 5.27
CA GLY A 70 13.73 5.38 6.48
C GLY A 70 12.71 5.03 7.57
N ASP A 71 12.43 5.99 8.44
CA ASP A 71 11.28 5.90 9.34
C ASP A 71 10.00 6.24 8.56
N LEU A 72 9.01 5.37 8.70
CA LEU A 72 7.68 5.53 8.10
C LEU A 72 6.69 5.46 9.27
N SER A 73 6.19 6.62 9.70
CA SER A 73 5.16 6.67 10.74
C SER A 73 3.78 6.40 10.15
N VAL A 74 2.79 6.17 11.03
CA VAL A 74 1.39 6.07 10.60
C VAL A 74 0.91 7.42 10.04
N GLU A 75 1.35 8.55 10.60
CA GLU A 75 0.99 9.88 10.08
C GLU A 75 1.53 10.09 8.65
N ASP A 76 2.74 9.61 8.34
CA ASP A 76 3.30 9.64 6.99
C ASP A 76 2.42 8.91 5.98
N VAL A 77 1.87 7.76 6.38
CA VAL A 77 0.97 6.96 5.54
C VAL A 77 -0.34 7.70 5.32
N GLN A 78 -0.93 8.27 6.37
CA GLN A 78 -2.18 9.04 6.27
C GLN A 78 -2.03 10.30 5.41
N LEU A 79 -0.93 11.02 5.58
CA LEU A 79 -0.60 12.19 4.77
C LEU A 79 -0.41 11.77 3.31
N GLY A 80 0.41 10.76 3.04
CA GLY A 80 0.65 10.27 1.68
C GLY A 80 -0.61 9.77 0.99
N LEU A 81 -1.54 9.14 1.71
CA LEU A 81 -2.85 8.74 1.15
C LEU A 81 -3.72 9.95 0.81
N THR A 82 -3.67 11.00 1.65
CA THR A 82 -4.37 12.26 1.38
C THR A 82 -3.80 12.98 0.17
N GLU A 83 -2.48 12.95 -0.02
CA GLU A 83 -1.81 13.55 -1.18
C GLU A 83 -2.09 12.75 -2.46
N LEU A 84 -1.90 11.43 -2.41
CA LEU A 84 -2.24 10.54 -3.52
C LEU A 84 -3.70 10.70 -3.94
N SER A 85 -4.64 10.75 -3.01
CA SER A 85 -6.07 10.95 -3.37
C SER A 85 -6.36 12.31 -4.05
N LYS A 86 -5.58 13.36 -3.74
CA LYS A 86 -5.70 14.69 -4.38
C LYS A 86 -5.06 14.75 -5.76
N ASP A 87 -3.94 14.07 -5.97
CA ASP A 87 -3.24 14.04 -7.26
C ASP A 87 -4.03 13.29 -8.36
N PHE A 88 -5.14 12.63 -8.00
CA PHE A 88 -6.01 11.90 -8.91
C PHE A 88 -7.40 12.52 -9.13
N SER A 89 -7.64 13.77 -8.69
CA SER A 89 -8.88 14.55 -8.95
C SER A 89 -8.74 15.55 -10.09
#